data_AF-A0A8S1LXK1-F1
#
_entry.id   AF-A0A8S1LXK1-F1
#
_cell.length_a   1.000
_cell.length_b   1.000
_cell.length_c   1.000
_cell.angle_alpha   90.00
_cell.angle_beta   90.00
_cell.angle_gamma   90.00
#
_symmetry.space_group_name_H-M   'P 1'
#
loop_
_entity.id
_entity.type
_entity.pdbx_description
1 polymer ?
#
loop_
_entity_poly.entity_id
_entity_poly.type
_entity_poly.pdbx_seq_one_letter_code
_entity_poly.pdbx_strand_id
1 'polypeptide(L)'
;MLNSFLNKYKFAFTYPCPRKLREIVKMSLFERESKDQVISLWMEYHKEKQHNVAYIVSKDEYEILKRNTKESPLFLLPIKRKGGHFQLIGQSQTNSILFTFLEEYKKSGSFSTPYFILTIFDELLASKQLALIRGDIMDYKIDKDEATFLTNQFLKFYMTPELYEKYIYTLNHKQHEFNYDDFRNHFQI
;
A
#
# COMPACT_ATOMS: atom_id res chain seq x y z
N MET A 1 8.23 -26.10 0.75
CA MET A 1 7.52 -26.34 -0.53
C MET A 1 6.65 -25.14 -0.99
N LEU A 2 6.74 -23.97 -0.33
CA LEU A 2 6.07 -22.72 -0.74
C LEU A 2 6.94 -21.83 -1.67
N ASN A 3 8.27 -21.93 -1.55
CA ASN A 3 9.20 -21.08 -2.31
C ASN A 3 9.34 -21.44 -3.81
N SER A 4 8.88 -22.63 -4.24
CA SER A 4 8.97 -23.07 -5.64
C SER A 4 7.81 -22.58 -6.52
N PHE A 5 6.75 -22.02 -5.92
CA PHE A 5 5.58 -21.52 -6.66
C PHE A 5 5.65 -20.02 -6.98
N LEU A 6 6.54 -19.27 -6.35
CA LEU A 6 6.61 -17.81 -6.49
C LEU A 6 7.39 -17.33 -7.72
N ASN A 7 8.05 -18.22 -8.47
CA ASN A 7 9.08 -17.80 -9.42
C ASN A 7 8.82 -18.11 -10.91
N LYS A 8 7.59 -18.47 -11.32
CA LYS A 8 7.36 -18.92 -12.71
C LYS A 8 6.34 -18.16 -13.56
N TYR A 9 5.64 -17.15 -13.08
CA TYR A 9 4.66 -16.46 -13.93
C TYR A 9 4.69 -14.94 -13.74
N LYS A 10 5.47 -14.27 -14.60
CA LYS A 10 5.30 -12.84 -14.90
C LYS A 10 3.98 -12.67 -15.68
N PHE A 11 2.86 -12.53 -15.01
CA PHE A 11 1.61 -12.11 -15.67
C PHE A 11 1.47 -10.59 -15.65
N ALA A 12 1.41 -10.04 -16.86
CA ALA A 12 1.17 -8.64 -17.17
C ALA A 12 -0.33 -8.31 -17.02
N PHE A 13 -0.85 -8.28 -15.80
CA PHE A 13 -2.10 -7.55 -15.54
C PHE A 13 -1.72 -6.07 -15.33
N THR A 14 -2.01 -5.22 -16.31
CA THR A 14 -1.85 -3.77 -16.17
C THR A 14 -3.16 -3.19 -15.63
N TYR A 15 -3.23 -3.00 -14.31
CA TYR A 15 -4.29 -2.21 -13.71
C TYR A 15 -4.22 -0.76 -14.23
N PRO A 16 -5.36 -0.09 -14.45
CA PRO A 16 -5.42 1.28 -14.97
C PRO A 16 -5.03 2.31 -13.89
N CYS A 17 -3.89 2.11 -13.24
CA CYS A 17 -3.33 3.00 -12.23
C CYS A 17 -2.05 3.64 -12.77
N PRO A 18 -1.81 4.94 -12.52
CA PRO A 18 -0.56 5.57 -12.90
C PRO A 18 0.63 4.86 -12.26
N ARG A 19 1.66 4.56 -13.04
CA ARG A 19 2.91 3.91 -12.59
C ARG A 19 4.07 4.89 -12.50
N LYS A 20 3.92 6.07 -13.09
CA LYS A 20 4.92 7.15 -13.09
C LYS A 20 4.26 8.47 -12.74
N LEU A 21 4.97 9.30 -12.00
CA LEU A 21 4.45 10.59 -11.53
C LEU A 21 4.03 11.50 -12.70
N ARG A 22 4.75 11.45 -13.83
CA ARG A 22 4.44 12.20 -15.06
C ARG A 22 3.08 11.89 -15.69
N GLU A 23 2.45 10.77 -15.31
CA GLU A 23 1.11 10.39 -15.78
C GLU A 23 0.00 11.11 -14.99
N ILE A 24 0.37 11.73 -13.85
CA ILE A 24 -0.54 12.47 -12.97
C ILE A 24 -0.29 13.97 -13.05
N VAL A 25 0.98 14.37 -13.12
CA VAL A 25 1.41 15.78 -13.01
C VAL A 25 2.39 16.15 -14.12
N LYS A 26 2.49 17.46 -14.40
CA LYS A 26 3.51 17.99 -15.32
C LYS A 26 4.86 18.09 -14.59
N MET A 27 5.77 17.17 -14.88
CA MET A 27 7.09 17.09 -14.20
C MET A 27 7.88 18.41 -14.24
N SER A 28 7.86 19.11 -15.37
CA SER A 28 8.57 20.40 -15.51
C SER A 28 8.09 21.47 -14.53
N LEU A 29 6.84 21.39 -14.04
CA LEU A 29 6.35 22.27 -12.98
C LEU A 29 6.91 21.81 -11.63
N PHE A 30 6.73 20.54 -11.29
CA PHE A 30 7.18 19.98 -10.00
C PHE A 30 8.69 20.12 -9.77
N GLU A 31 9.50 20.07 -10.84
CA GLU A 31 10.94 20.32 -10.77
C GLU A 31 11.28 21.75 -10.32
N ARG A 32 10.50 22.75 -10.79
CA ARG A 32 10.70 24.18 -10.53
C ARG A 32 10.13 24.63 -9.18
N GLU A 33 9.04 24.02 -8.74
CA GLU A 33 8.35 24.39 -7.50
C GLU A 33 9.12 24.02 -6.24
N SER A 34 8.88 24.69 -5.11
CA SER A 34 9.48 24.30 -3.83
C SER A 34 8.92 22.95 -3.32
N LYS A 35 9.60 22.34 -2.34
CA LYS A 35 9.12 21.11 -1.68
C LYS A 35 7.69 21.30 -1.14
N ASP A 36 7.45 22.38 -0.42
CA ASP A 36 6.15 22.67 0.21
C ASP A 36 5.05 22.94 -0.81
N GLN A 37 5.41 23.58 -1.93
CA GLN A 37 4.48 23.81 -3.02
C GLN A 37 4.10 22.51 -3.74
N VAL A 38 5.06 21.60 -3.96
CA VAL A 38 4.79 20.25 -4.49
C VAL A 38 3.82 19.49 -3.58
N ILE A 39 4.04 19.53 -2.26
CA ILE A 39 3.14 18.89 -1.28
C ILE A 39 1.73 19.49 -1.38
N SER A 40 1.64 20.82 -1.40
CA SER A 40 0.36 21.53 -1.47
C SER A 40 -0.41 21.20 -2.75
N LEU A 41 0.25 21.24 -3.91
CA LEU A 41 -0.34 20.89 -5.20
C LEU A 41 -0.79 19.42 -5.25
N TRP A 42 0.02 18.51 -4.71
CA TRP A 42 -0.31 17.09 -4.66
C TRP A 42 -1.57 16.83 -3.82
N MET A 43 -1.65 17.41 -2.63
CA MET A 43 -2.79 17.24 -1.74
C MET A 43 -4.05 17.90 -2.30
N GLU A 44 -3.96 19.14 -2.78
CA GLU A 44 -5.10 19.87 -3.33
C GLU A 44 -5.66 19.17 -4.57
N TYR A 45 -4.81 18.65 -5.45
CA TYR A 45 -5.26 17.91 -6.63
C TYR A 45 -6.11 16.69 -6.24
N HIS A 46 -5.76 15.95 -5.18
CA HIS A 46 -6.48 14.71 -4.81
C HIS A 46 -7.65 14.92 -3.83
N LYS A 47 -7.71 16.07 -3.15
CA LYS A 47 -8.65 16.36 -2.06
C LYS A 47 -10.10 15.94 -2.37
N GLU A 48 -10.65 16.42 -3.48
CA GLU A 48 -12.06 16.20 -3.85
C GLU A 48 -12.32 14.89 -4.64
N LYS A 49 -11.27 14.15 -5.00
CA LYS A 49 -11.40 12.92 -5.79
C LYS A 49 -11.93 11.78 -4.92
N GLN A 50 -13.04 11.16 -5.31
CA GLN A 50 -13.67 10.09 -4.51
C GLN A 50 -13.00 8.72 -4.67
N HIS A 51 -12.27 8.51 -5.76
CA HIS A 51 -11.69 7.21 -6.12
C HIS A 51 -10.21 7.06 -5.76
N ASN A 52 -9.65 8.01 -5.01
CA ASN A 52 -8.28 7.89 -4.53
C ASN A 52 -8.01 8.64 -3.22
N VAL A 53 -6.86 8.31 -2.65
CA VAL A 53 -6.26 8.95 -1.47
C VAL A 53 -4.82 9.33 -1.78
N ALA A 54 -4.30 10.35 -1.11
CA ALA A 54 -2.98 10.91 -1.37
C ALA A 54 -2.21 11.17 -0.08
N TYR A 55 -0.94 10.80 -0.09
CA TYR A 55 -0.02 10.93 1.04
C TYR A 55 1.37 11.35 0.57
N ILE A 56 2.21 11.75 1.52
CA ILE A 56 3.61 12.10 1.33
C ILE A 56 4.42 11.38 2.41
N VAL A 57 5.60 10.92 2.03
CA VAL A 57 6.62 10.46 2.99
C VAL A 57 7.93 11.18 2.69
N SER A 58 8.71 11.45 3.72
CA SER A 58 10.08 11.92 3.58
C SER A 58 10.97 10.87 2.91
N LYS A 59 12.18 11.29 2.48
CA LYS A 59 13.17 10.36 1.94
C LYS A 59 13.51 9.23 2.92
N ASP A 60 13.71 9.54 4.20
CA ASP A 60 14.10 8.56 5.22
C ASP A 60 12.97 7.55 5.48
N GLU A 61 11.73 8.04 5.58
CA GLU A 61 10.53 7.19 5.69
C GLU A 61 10.35 6.30 4.45
N TYR A 62 10.57 6.84 3.25
CA TYR A 62 10.54 6.05 2.02
C TYR A 62 11.61 4.94 2.03
N GLU A 63 12.82 5.21 2.50
CA GLU A 63 13.89 4.21 2.55
C GLU A 63 13.54 3.07 3.52
N ILE A 64 12.95 3.39 4.67
CA ILE A 64 12.41 2.39 5.61
C ILE A 64 11.30 1.58 4.96
N LEU A 65 10.30 2.26 4.38
CA LEU A 65 9.14 1.63 3.75
C LEU A 65 9.57 0.72 2.59
N LYS A 66 10.49 1.16 1.73
CA LYS A 66 11.01 0.39 0.60
C LYS A 66 11.78 -0.85 1.07
N ARG A 67 12.63 -0.71 2.09
CA ARG A 67 13.38 -1.84 2.65
C ARG A 67 12.42 -2.88 3.23
N ASN A 68 11.49 -2.44 4.08
CA ASN A 68 10.55 -3.32 4.78
C ASN A 68 9.55 -3.98 3.82
N THR A 69 9.02 -3.27 2.83
CA THR A 69 8.10 -3.86 1.82
C THR A 69 8.78 -4.81 0.85
N LYS A 70 10.10 -4.66 0.63
CA LYS A 70 10.89 -5.60 -0.15
C LYS A 70 11.19 -6.88 0.64
N GLU A 71 11.53 -6.74 1.92
CA GLU A 71 11.86 -7.85 2.80
C GLU A 71 10.60 -8.66 3.19
N SER A 72 9.53 -7.96 3.56
CA SER A 72 8.25 -8.51 3.99
C SER A 72 7.11 -8.05 3.07
N PRO A 73 6.90 -8.71 1.92
CA PRO A 73 5.99 -8.24 0.89
C PRO A 73 4.49 -8.42 1.20
N LEU A 74 4.14 -9.21 2.23
CA LEU A 74 2.75 -9.49 2.60
C LEU A 74 2.28 -8.61 3.75
N PHE A 75 1.06 -8.10 3.61
CA PHE A 75 0.35 -7.38 4.65
C PHE A 75 -1.05 -7.97 4.81
N LEU A 76 -1.49 -8.21 6.04
CA LEU A 76 -2.89 -8.51 6.33
C LEU A 76 -3.53 -7.32 7.01
N LEU A 77 -4.73 -6.97 6.56
CA LEU A 77 -5.51 -5.88 7.16
C LEU A 77 -6.98 -6.26 7.28
N PRO A 78 -7.54 -6.25 8.48
CA PRO A 78 -8.99 -6.32 8.65
C PRO A 78 -9.64 -4.94 8.44
N ILE A 79 -10.71 -4.92 7.66
CA ILE A 79 -11.59 -3.76 7.46
C ILE A 79 -12.90 -4.04 8.19
N LYS A 80 -13.23 -3.20 9.17
CA LYS A 80 -14.46 -3.33 9.98
C LYS A 80 -15.68 -2.83 9.22
N ARG A 81 -16.81 -3.52 9.37
CA ARG A 81 -18.12 -3.10 8.88
C ARG A 81 -19.22 -3.43 9.88
N LYS A 82 -20.43 -2.97 9.62
CA LYS A 82 -21.61 -3.42 10.37
C LYS A 82 -21.75 -4.94 10.23
N GLY A 83 -21.76 -5.65 11.35
CA GLY A 83 -21.93 -7.11 11.39
C GLY A 83 -20.66 -7.94 11.25
N GLY A 84 -19.46 -7.33 11.23
CA GLY A 84 -18.21 -8.08 11.26
C GLY A 84 -17.03 -7.33 10.63
N HIS A 85 -16.13 -8.08 10.00
CA HIS A 85 -15.00 -7.54 9.26
C HIS A 85 -14.71 -8.44 8.06
N PHE A 86 -14.01 -7.90 7.07
CA PHE A 86 -13.36 -8.69 6.03
C PHE A 86 -11.87 -8.40 6.03
N GLN A 87 -11.07 -9.29 5.47
CA GLN A 87 -9.62 -9.16 5.45
C GLN A 87 -9.11 -8.90 4.04
N LEU A 88 -8.26 -7.90 3.91
CA LEU A 88 -7.46 -7.68 2.72
C LEU A 88 -6.07 -8.27 2.91
N ILE A 89 -5.53 -8.84 1.84
CA ILE A 89 -4.11 -9.17 1.72
C ILE A 89 -3.45 -8.18 0.76
N GLY A 90 -2.50 -7.41 1.28
CA GLY A 90 -1.61 -6.55 0.52
C GLY A 90 -0.38 -7.32 0.04
N GLN A 91 -0.02 -7.15 -1.23
CA GLN A 91 1.19 -7.73 -1.82
C GLN A 91 2.02 -6.64 -2.49
N SER A 92 3.23 -6.44 -1.99
CA SER A 92 4.19 -5.51 -2.57
C SER A 92 4.75 -6.03 -3.90
N GLN A 93 4.74 -5.18 -4.91
CA GLN A 93 5.26 -5.40 -6.25
C GLN A 93 6.03 -4.15 -6.70
N THR A 94 7.35 -4.15 -6.48
CA THR A 94 8.23 -3.01 -6.80
C THR A 94 7.82 -1.74 -6.04
N ASN A 95 7.07 -0.83 -6.67
CA ASN A 95 6.63 0.44 -6.10
C ASN A 95 5.11 0.48 -5.86
N SER A 96 4.41 -0.63 -6.12
CA SER A 96 2.96 -0.73 -5.93
C SER A 96 2.61 -1.84 -4.95
N ILE A 97 1.53 -1.67 -4.21
CA ILE A 97 0.99 -2.67 -3.28
C ILE A 97 -0.44 -2.96 -3.68
N LEU A 98 -0.74 -4.22 -3.98
CA LEU A 98 -2.05 -4.66 -4.43
C LEU A 98 -2.80 -5.27 -3.25
N PHE A 99 -3.97 -4.70 -2.92
CA PHE A 99 -4.81 -5.17 -1.83
C PHE A 99 -6.01 -5.91 -2.39
N THR A 100 -6.10 -7.19 -2.06
CA THR A 100 -7.13 -8.11 -2.56
C THR A 100 -7.92 -8.67 -1.39
N PHE A 101 -9.21 -8.95 -1.57
CA PHE A 101 -9.96 -9.69 -0.57
C PHE A 101 -9.36 -11.08 -0.34
N LEU A 102 -9.06 -11.38 0.92
CA LEU A 102 -8.33 -12.59 1.31
C LEU A 102 -9.02 -13.87 0.86
N GLU A 103 -10.36 -13.95 0.94
CA GLU A 103 -11.11 -15.14 0.54
C GLU A 103 -11.13 -15.34 -0.98
N GLU A 104 -11.13 -14.26 -1.76
CA GLU A 104 -10.96 -14.34 -3.22
C GLU A 104 -9.54 -14.76 -3.58
N TYR A 105 -8.55 -14.18 -2.89
CA TYR A 105 -7.14 -14.54 -3.06
C TYR A 105 -6.87 -16.02 -2.77
N LYS A 106 -7.50 -16.60 -1.75
CA LYS A 106 -7.39 -18.04 -1.45
C LYS A 106 -7.96 -18.92 -2.57
N LYS A 107 -8.98 -18.46 -3.30
CA LYS A 107 -9.63 -19.22 -4.38
C LYS A 107 -8.89 -19.08 -5.72
N SER A 108 -8.49 -17.87 -6.07
CA SER A 108 -8.02 -17.54 -7.42
C SER A 108 -6.57 -17.06 -7.46
N GLY A 109 -5.89 -16.99 -6.31
CA GLY A 109 -4.50 -16.53 -6.19
C GLY A 109 -4.30 -15.15 -6.81
N SER A 110 -3.21 -15.02 -7.55
CA SER A 110 -2.78 -13.78 -8.23
C SER A 110 -3.68 -13.35 -9.40
N PHE A 111 -4.70 -14.13 -9.79
CA PHE A 111 -5.70 -13.72 -10.78
C PHE A 111 -6.86 -12.93 -10.18
N SER A 112 -6.90 -12.82 -8.85
CA SER A 112 -7.92 -12.04 -8.14
C SER A 112 -7.76 -10.55 -8.44
N THR A 113 -8.87 -9.83 -8.59
CA THR A 113 -8.84 -8.39 -8.83
C THR A 113 -8.61 -7.67 -7.50
N PRO A 114 -7.58 -6.80 -7.38
CA PRO A 114 -7.36 -5.99 -6.20
C PRO A 114 -8.51 -4.99 -6.06
N TYR A 115 -8.94 -4.76 -4.82
CA TYR A 115 -9.92 -3.73 -4.50
C TYR A 115 -9.28 -2.35 -4.39
N PHE A 116 -7.98 -2.32 -4.07
CA PHE A 116 -7.23 -1.10 -3.84
C PHE A 116 -5.76 -1.30 -4.23
N ILE A 117 -5.14 -0.27 -4.80
CA ILE A 117 -3.73 -0.29 -5.18
C ILE A 117 -3.04 0.96 -4.64
N LEU A 118 -2.00 0.79 -3.84
CA LEU A 118 -1.08 1.86 -3.48
C LEU A 118 0.06 1.93 -4.48
N THR A 119 0.45 3.14 -4.90
CA THR A 119 1.65 3.39 -5.70
C THR A 119 2.49 4.49 -5.05
N ILE A 120 3.79 4.21 -4.94
CA ILE A 120 4.79 5.11 -4.34
C ILE A 120 5.66 5.68 -5.47
N PHE A 121 5.60 7.00 -5.63
CA PHE A 121 6.36 7.77 -6.62
C PHE A 121 7.63 8.33 -5.98
N ASP A 122 8.77 7.78 -6.40
CA ASP A 122 10.10 8.08 -5.86
C ASP A 122 10.90 9.08 -6.73
N GLU A 123 10.31 9.57 -7.81
CA GLU A 123 10.96 10.41 -8.81
C GLU A 123 11.49 11.75 -8.26
N LEU A 124 10.97 12.21 -7.11
CA LEU A 124 11.36 13.47 -6.48
C LEU A 124 12.31 13.32 -5.29
N LEU A 125 12.76 12.11 -4.96
CA LEU A 125 13.62 11.89 -3.79
C LEU A 125 14.94 12.66 -3.87
N ALA A 126 15.58 12.69 -5.05
CA ALA A 126 16.88 13.34 -5.21
C ALA A 126 16.79 14.87 -5.13
N SER A 127 15.75 15.48 -5.68
CA SER A 127 15.62 16.94 -5.80
C SER A 127 14.81 17.57 -4.66
N LYS A 128 13.86 16.85 -4.07
CA LYS A 128 12.91 17.37 -3.06
C LYS A 128 12.91 16.58 -1.74
N GLN A 129 13.66 15.48 -1.65
CA GLN A 129 13.77 14.65 -0.44
C GLN A 129 12.40 14.15 0.08
N LEU A 130 11.50 13.81 -0.85
CA LEU A 130 10.20 13.21 -0.55
C LEU A 130 9.79 12.21 -1.64
N ALA A 131 8.89 11.31 -1.27
CA ALA A 131 8.12 10.49 -2.19
C ALA A 131 6.63 10.84 -2.05
N LEU A 132 5.90 10.74 -3.16
CA LEU A 132 4.46 10.95 -3.21
C LEU A 132 3.76 9.60 -3.26
N ILE A 133 2.64 9.44 -2.57
CA ILE A 133 1.90 8.19 -2.53
C ILE A 133 0.47 8.46 -2.98
N ARG A 134 -0.03 7.60 -3.88
CA ARG A 134 -1.43 7.57 -4.30
C ARG A 134 -2.00 6.19 -4.06
N GLY A 135 -3.19 6.14 -3.49
CA GLY A 135 -4.00 4.93 -3.39
C GLY A 135 -5.21 5.03 -4.30
N ASP A 136 -5.35 4.12 -5.26
CA ASP A 136 -6.47 4.07 -6.19
C ASP A 136 -7.46 2.97 -5.79
N ILE A 137 -8.74 3.35 -5.69
CA ILE A 137 -9.85 2.43 -5.42
C ILE A 137 -10.29 1.81 -6.73
N MET A 138 -10.22 0.48 -6.79
CA MET A 138 -10.43 -0.31 -8.02
C MET A 138 -11.79 -1.01 -8.04
N ASP A 139 -12.38 -1.24 -6.86
CA ASP A 139 -13.66 -1.93 -6.69
C ASP A 139 -14.51 -1.15 -5.67
N TYR A 140 -15.82 -1.01 -5.93
CA TYR A 140 -16.78 -0.31 -5.07
C TYR A 140 -16.94 -0.98 -3.69
N LYS A 141 -16.39 -2.18 -3.51
CA LYS A 141 -16.29 -2.86 -2.21
C LYS A 141 -15.29 -2.20 -1.27
N ILE A 142 -14.58 -1.14 -1.64
CA ILE A 142 -13.82 -0.27 -0.73
C ILE A 142 -14.27 1.17 -0.96
N ASP A 143 -14.61 1.88 0.11
CA ASP A 143 -14.87 3.32 0.05
C ASP A 143 -13.62 4.17 0.40
N LYS A 144 -13.75 5.49 0.31
CA LYS A 144 -12.64 6.42 0.54
C LYS A 144 -12.16 6.43 1.99
N ASP A 145 -13.04 6.21 2.96
CA ASP A 145 -12.68 6.19 4.38
C ASP A 145 -11.92 4.90 4.70
N GLU A 146 -12.38 3.78 4.17
CA GLU A 146 -11.70 2.48 4.25
C GLU A 146 -10.33 2.52 3.54
N ALA A 147 -10.23 3.17 2.37
CA ALA A 147 -8.97 3.36 1.67
C ALA A 147 -7.98 4.25 2.45
N THR A 148 -8.49 5.31 3.10
CA THR A 148 -7.71 6.19 3.98
C THR A 148 -7.20 5.41 5.18
N PHE A 149 -8.08 4.66 5.85
CA PHE A 149 -7.71 3.78 6.97
C PHE A 149 -6.65 2.76 6.54
N LEU A 150 -6.88 2.05 5.43
CA LEU A 150 -5.95 1.07 4.89
C LEU A 150 -4.57 1.66 4.66
N THR A 151 -4.50 2.83 4.01
CA THR A 151 -3.23 3.49 3.71
C THR A 151 -2.49 3.90 4.98
N ASN A 152 -3.21 4.48 5.95
CA ASN A 152 -2.64 4.85 7.24
C ASN A 152 -2.09 3.63 7.99
N GLN A 153 -2.84 2.52 8.03
CA GLN A 153 -2.41 1.30 8.70
C GLN A 153 -1.22 0.65 8.00
N PHE A 154 -1.22 0.61 6.67
CA PHE A 154 -0.09 0.12 5.90
C PHE A 154 1.19 0.92 6.22
N LEU A 155 1.13 2.25 6.11
CA LEU A 155 2.26 3.12 6.41
C LEU A 155 2.73 2.93 7.86
N LYS A 156 1.81 2.95 8.83
CA LYS A 156 2.11 2.76 10.25
C LYS A 156 2.81 1.44 10.53
N PHE A 157 2.26 0.33 10.04
CA PHE A 157 2.80 -1.01 10.33
C PHE A 157 4.17 -1.24 9.68
N TYR A 158 4.42 -0.66 8.51
CA TYR A 158 5.72 -0.79 7.86
C TYR A 158 6.77 0.20 8.36
N MET A 159 6.39 1.30 9.02
CA MET A 159 7.34 2.33 9.45
C MET A 159 7.55 2.39 10.98
N THR A 160 6.67 1.79 11.78
CA THR A 160 6.87 1.65 13.23
C THR A 160 7.60 0.33 13.54
N PRO A 161 8.86 0.35 14.03
CA PRO A 161 9.66 -0.86 14.22
C PRO A 161 8.97 -1.97 15.03
N GLU A 162 8.28 -1.59 16.11
CA GLU A 162 7.62 -2.54 17.00
C GLU A 162 6.44 -3.24 16.31
N LEU A 163 5.67 -2.50 15.50
CA LEU A 163 4.54 -3.05 14.74
C LEU A 163 5.03 -3.88 13.55
N TYR A 164 6.11 -3.44 12.90
CA TYR A 164 6.75 -4.16 11.82
C TYR A 164 7.23 -5.52 12.30
N GLU A 165 8.05 -5.56 13.35
CA GLU A 165 8.60 -6.81 13.88
C GLU A 165 7.46 -7.74 14.34
N LYS A 166 6.53 -7.21 15.13
CA LYS A 166 5.47 -8.01 15.74
C LYS A 166 4.53 -8.63 14.69
N TYR A 167 4.05 -7.83 13.74
CA TYR A 167 2.97 -8.27 12.83
C TYR A 167 3.45 -8.52 11.40
N ILE A 168 4.31 -7.66 10.85
CA ILE A 168 4.69 -7.75 9.43
C ILE A 168 5.77 -8.80 9.23
N TYR A 169 6.86 -8.70 9.97
CA TYR A 169 7.98 -9.63 9.88
C TYR A 169 7.52 -11.05 10.27
N THR A 170 6.82 -11.20 11.40
CA THR A 170 6.27 -12.50 11.83
C THR A 170 5.35 -13.12 10.78
N LEU A 171 4.46 -12.35 10.14
CA LEU A 171 3.60 -12.85 9.06
C LEU A 171 4.39 -13.35 7.83
N ASN A 172 5.48 -12.68 7.49
CA ASN A 172 6.25 -12.99 6.29
C ASN A 172 7.29 -14.09 6.50
N HIS A 173 7.87 -14.18 7.71
CA HIS A 173 9.04 -15.03 7.97
C HIS A 173 8.82 -16.09 9.05
N LYS A 174 7.84 -15.89 9.94
CA LYS A 174 7.59 -16.76 11.10
C LYS A 174 6.10 -17.04 11.30
N GLN A 175 5.41 -17.47 10.24
CA GLN A 175 3.95 -17.64 10.22
C GLN A 175 3.40 -18.51 11.37
N HIS A 176 4.16 -19.50 11.83
CA HIS A 176 3.78 -20.37 12.94
C HIS A 176 3.81 -19.66 14.31
N GLU A 177 4.51 -18.54 14.43
CA GLU A 177 4.57 -17.68 15.62
C GLU A 177 3.54 -16.53 15.55
N PHE A 178 2.82 -16.38 14.43
CA PHE A 178 1.89 -15.26 14.24
C PHE A 178 0.68 -15.41 15.18
N ASN A 179 0.59 -14.54 16.19
CA ASN A 179 -0.51 -14.53 17.13
C ASN A 179 -1.73 -13.80 16.54
N TYR A 180 -2.65 -14.58 15.97
CA TYR A 180 -3.85 -14.05 15.34
C TYR A 180 -4.82 -13.39 16.32
N ASP A 181 -4.91 -13.87 17.57
CA ASP A 181 -5.81 -13.30 18.57
C ASP A 181 -5.34 -11.92 19.02
N ASP A 182 -4.05 -11.76 19.26
CA ASP A 182 -3.43 -10.47 19.57
C ASP A 182 -3.56 -9.48 18.39
N PHE A 183 -3.36 -9.96 17.15
CA PHE A 183 -3.61 -9.14 15.96
C PHE A 183 -5.06 -8.66 15.88
N ARG A 184 -6.04 -9.55 16.11
CA ARG A 184 -7.46 -9.17 16.16
C ARG A 184 -7.75 -8.16 17.27
N ASN A 185 -7.18 -8.36 18.45
CA ASN A 185 -7.32 -7.42 19.57
C ASN A 185 -6.75 -6.04 19.26
N HIS A 186 -5.60 -5.96 18.57
CA HIS A 186 -5.02 -4.69 18.13
C HIS A 186 -5.97 -3.91 17.23
N PHE A 187 -6.66 -4.61 16.33
CA PHE A 187 -7.67 -4.01 15.47
C PHE A 187 -9.04 -3.89 16.15
N GLN A 188 -9.24 -4.46 17.34
CA GLN A 188 -10.53 -4.52 18.06
C GLN A 188 -11.64 -5.15 17.20
N ILE A 189 -11.39 -6.34 16.65
CA ILE A 189 -12.30 -7.15 15.82
C ILE A 189 -12.51 -8.56 16.35
#